data_AF-A0A200PMI5-F1
#
_entry.id   AF-A0A200PMI5-F1
#
_cell.length_a   1.000
_cell.length_b   1.000
_cell.length_c   1.000
_cell.angle_alpha   90.00
_cell.angle_beta   90.00
_cell.angle_gamma   90.00
#
_symmetry.space_group_name_H-M   'P 1'
#
loop_
_entity.id
_entity.type
_entity.pdbx_description
1 polymer ?
#
loop_
_entity_poly.entity_id
_entity_poly.type
_entity_poly.pdbx_seq_one_letter_code
_entity_poly.pdbx_strand_id
1 'polypeptide(L)'
;MADSTSSAASTPSFSSSSSFPFSQPHQIVTVKLDRSNFLLWHAQFLHFLQGYDLEGYVDGSNPCPPQKLNNGSPNPAHSTWRKQDKILLGWLLSSLTDSVLPTVVRYSTSADVWAALNRSFASKSEVHLLHMKKELQNIKKGSRSMQDYITHAKMLADSLAASDCEVTDRELQHSILSGLDSSYDSIVTSLTTTMHTT
;
A
#
# COMPACT_ATOMS: atom_id res chain seq x y z
N MET A 1 8.20 -15.84 73.31
CA MET A 1 8.73 -16.31 72.02
C MET A 1 7.60 -16.24 71.02
N ALA A 2 7.60 -15.23 70.16
CA ALA A 2 6.60 -15.04 69.11
C ALA A 2 7.33 -15.13 67.77
N ASP A 3 7.04 -16.18 67.01
CA ASP A 3 7.56 -16.39 65.67
C ASP A 3 6.81 -15.50 64.68
N SER A 4 7.55 -14.63 63.98
CA SER A 4 7.04 -13.79 62.90
C SER A 4 7.55 -14.36 61.58
N THR A 5 6.74 -15.16 60.90
CA THR A 5 7.04 -15.63 59.55
C THR A 5 6.61 -14.57 58.54
N SER A 6 7.60 -13.84 58.02
CA SER A 6 7.48 -12.93 56.89
C SER A 6 7.23 -13.74 55.61
N SER A 7 6.12 -13.44 54.92
CA SER A 7 5.82 -14.02 53.60
C SER A 7 6.18 -12.99 52.53
N ALA A 8 7.28 -13.24 51.82
CA ALA A 8 7.72 -12.41 50.70
C ALA A 8 6.84 -12.69 49.47
N ALA A 9 6.08 -11.70 49.02
CA ALA A 9 5.31 -11.76 47.80
C ALA A 9 6.22 -11.61 46.58
N SER A 10 6.38 -12.69 45.81
CA SER A 10 7.09 -12.68 44.53
C SER A 10 6.25 -11.94 43.47
N THR A 11 6.78 -10.84 42.95
CA THR A 11 6.20 -10.14 41.79
C THR A 11 6.47 -10.94 40.50
N PRO A 12 5.46 -11.19 39.66
CA PRO A 12 5.69 -11.83 38.37
C PRO A 12 6.35 -10.82 37.42
N SER A 13 7.57 -11.14 36.99
CA SER A 13 8.28 -10.40 35.94
C SER A 13 7.67 -10.77 34.59
N PHE A 14 6.95 -9.83 33.97
CA PHE A 14 6.48 -10.01 32.59
C PHE A 14 7.67 -9.91 31.64
N SER A 15 8.17 -11.07 31.22
CA SER A 15 9.07 -11.15 30.07
C SER A 15 8.21 -11.07 28.81
N SER A 16 8.22 -9.93 28.14
CA SER A 16 7.58 -9.75 26.83
C SER A 16 8.38 -10.48 25.76
N SER A 17 8.32 -11.80 25.70
CA SER A 17 8.71 -12.53 24.51
C SER A 17 7.57 -12.44 23.50
N SER A 18 7.55 -11.35 22.71
CA SER A 18 6.69 -11.25 21.54
C SER A 18 7.18 -12.25 20.49
N SER A 19 6.82 -13.52 20.70
CA SER A 19 6.93 -14.56 19.68
C SER A 19 5.82 -14.28 18.69
N PHE A 20 6.12 -13.53 17.64
CA PHE A 20 5.17 -13.28 16.57
C PHE A 20 4.79 -14.64 15.95
N PRO A 21 3.51 -15.03 15.91
CA PRO A 21 3.10 -16.11 15.05
C PRO A 21 3.45 -15.70 13.62
N PHE A 22 4.36 -16.45 13.00
CA PHE A 22 4.89 -16.16 11.67
C PHE A 22 3.80 -16.47 10.62
N SER A 23 2.86 -15.55 10.43
CA SER A 23 1.94 -15.59 9.29
C SER A 23 2.76 -15.36 8.04
N GLN A 24 2.67 -16.27 7.06
CA GLN A 24 3.36 -16.08 5.80
C GLN A 24 2.72 -14.90 5.04
N PRO A 25 3.50 -14.12 4.27
CA PRO A 25 3.04 -12.91 3.58
C PRO A 25 1.89 -13.18 2.60
N HIS A 26 1.81 -14.40 2.05
CA HIS A 26 0.71 -14.82 1.18
C HIS A 26 -0.67 -14.80 1.87
N GLN A 27 -0.72 -14.76 3.20
CA GLN A 27 -1.97 -14.70 3.97
C GLN A 27 -2.48 -13.26 4.13
N ILE A 28 -1.67 -12.24 3.85
CA ILE A 28 -2.01 -10.83 4.11
C ILE A 28 -1.89 -9.97 2.85
N VAL A 29 -0.88 -10.22 2.00
CA VAL A 29 -0.75 -9.59 0.69
C VAL A 29 -1.17 -10.60 -0.36
N THR A 30 -2.44 -10.51 -0.77
CA THR A 30 -3.05 -11.47 -1.71
C THR A 30 -2.62 -11.23 -3.15
N VAL A 31 -2.11 -10.03 -3.47
CA VAL A 31 -1.71 -9.62 -4.81
C VAL A 31 -0.19 -9.53 -4.92
N LYS A 32 0.40 -10.22 -5.90
CA LYS A 32 1.83 -10.07 -6.20
C LYS A 32 2.07 -8.83 -7.07
N LEU A 33 3.13 -8.07 -6.77
CA LEU A 33 3.52 -6.90 -7.54
C LEU A 33 3.88 -7.26 -8.99
N ASP A 34 3.18 -6.60 -9.91
CA ASP A 34 3.48 -6.55 -11.32
C ASP A 34 3.63 -5.09 -11.79
N ARG A 35 3.61 -4.86 -13.10
CA ARG A 35 3.82 -3.53 -13.69
C ARG A 35 2.60 -2.62 -13.62
N SER A 36 1.44 -3.14 -13.26
CA SER A 36 0.13 -2.48 -13.36
C SER A 36 -0.51 -2.21 -11.99
N ASN A 37 -0.11 -2.93 -10.95
CA ASN A 37 -0.81 -2.94 -9.65
C ASN A 37 -0.01 -2.32 -8.50
N PHE A 38 1.00 -1.49 -8.80
CA PHE A 38 1.93 -0.98 -7.79
C PHE A 38 1.23 -0.25 -6.63
N LEU A 39 0.22 0.58 -6.88
CA LEU A 39 -0.46 1.34 -5.83
C LEU A 39 -1.21 0.42 -4.86
N LEU A 40 -1.99 -0.53 -5.41
CA LEU A 40 -2.71 -1.52 -4.62
C LEU A 40 -1.75 -2.39 -3.81
N TRP A 41 -0.68 -2.88 -4.44
CA TRP A 41 0.34 -3.68 -3.76
C TRP A 41 1.04 -2.87 -2.66
N HIS A 42 1.43 -1.63 -2.95
CA HIS A 42 2.14 -0.77 -2.00
C HIS A 42 1.25 -0.47 -0.80
N ALA A 43 -0.03 -0.13 -1.02
CA ALA A 43 -0.99 0.07 0.05
C ALA A 43 -1.13 -1.18 0.92
N GLN A 44 -1.38 -2.36 0.33
CA GLN A 44 -1.52 -3.60 1.10
C GLN A 44 -0.25 -3.94 1.89
N PHE A 45 0.92 -3.82 1.26
CA PHE A 45 2.19 -4.15 1.89
C PHE A 45 2.54 -3.17 3.01
N LEU A 46 2.24 -1.87 2.84
CA LEU A 46 2.45 -0.87 3.88
C LEU A 46 1.59 -1.13 5.12
N HIS A 47 0.29 -1.41 4.94
CA HIS A 47 -0.58 -1.77 6.06
C HIS A 47 -0.12 -3.05 6.77
N PHE A 48 0.40 -4.02 6.00
CA PHE A 48 1.03 -5.21 6.56
C PHE A 48 2.25 -4.86 7.43
N LEU A 49 3.13 -3.97 6.96
CA LEU A 49 4.29 -3.52 7.75
C LEU A 49 3.86 -2.82 9.03
N GLN A 50 2.87 -1.94 8.96
CA GLN A 50 2.32 -1.22 10.10
C GLN A 50 1.69 -2.16 11.13
N GLY A 51 0.93 -3.17 10.67
CA GLY A 51 0.32 -4.17 11.55
C GLY A 51 1.32 -5.02 12.33
N TYR A 52 2.56 -5.13 11.84
CA TYR A 52 3.65 -5.88 12.50
C TYR A 52 4.73 -4.98 13.12
N ASP A 53 4.56 -3.65 13.10
CA ASP A 53 5.56 -2.69 13.57
C ASP A 53 6.93 -2.84 12.86
N LEU A 54 6.89 -3.05 11.54
CA LEU A 54 8.06 -3.27 10.68
C LEU A 54 8.33 -2.14 9.70
N GLU A 55 7.47 -1.13 9.64
CA GLU A 55 7.65 0.04 8.78
C GLU A 55 9.02 0.71 9.00
N GLY A 56 9.48 0.71 10.26
CA GLY A 56 10.78 1.26 10.64
C GLY A 56 12.00 0.70 9.89
N TYR A 57 11.89 -0.54 9.40
CA TYR A 57 12.97 -1.18 8.65
C TYR A 57 13.08 -0.66 7.22
N VAL A 58 12.03 -0.08 6.65
CA VAL A 58 12.00 0.36 5.25
C VAL A 58 12.03 1.88 5.10
N ASP A 59 11.54 2.64 6.07
CA ASP A 59 11.57 4.11 6.08
C ASP A 59 12.88 4.67 6.70
N GLY A 60 13.64 3.83 7.40
CA GLY A 60 14.88 4.19 8.06
C GLY A 60 14.74 4.73 9.48
N SER A 61 13.53 4.76 10.06
CA SER A 61 13.30 5.17 11.45
C SER A 61 13.82 4.13 12.46
N ASN A 62 14.01 2.89 12.05
CA ASN A 62 14.69 1.82 12.81
C ASN A 62 16.01 1.39 12.13
N PRO A 63 17.10 2.18 12.25
CA PRO A 63 18.36 1.91 11.57
C PRO A 63 19.09 0.69 12.14
N CYS A 64 19.88 0.02 11.29
CA CYS A 64 20.69 -1.13 11.69
C CYS A 64 21.69 -0.77 12.81
N PRO A 65 21.63 -1.42 13.98
CA PRO A 65 22.56 -1.15 15.07
C PRO A 65 24.02 -1.52 14.72
N PRO A 66 25.02 -0.92 15.38
CA PRO A 66 26.41 -1.31 15.19
C PRO A 66 26.65 -2.79 15.48
N GLN A 67 27.52 -3.44 14.70
CA GLN A 67 27.84 -4.88 14.86
C GLN A 67 28.48 -5.23 16.21
N LYS A 68 29.20 -4.28 16.80
CA LYS A 68 29.93 -4.44 18.06
C LYS A 68 29.56 -3.32 19.01
N LEU A 69 29.58 -3.63 20.30
CA LEU A 69 29.47 -2.65 21.38
C LEU A 69 30.81 -1.92 21.57
N ASN A 70 30.82 -0.87 22.38
CA ASN A 70 32.01 -0.04 22.63
C ASN A 70 33.19 -0.82 23.22
N ASN A 71 32.91 -1.94 23.91
CA ASN A 71 33.91 -2.86 24.47
C ASN A 71 34.43 -3.90 23.45
N GLY A 72 34.01 -3.81 22.18
CA GLY A 72 34.39 -4.74 21.12
C GLY A 72 33.61 -6.05 21.06
N SER A 73 32.69 -6.32 22.01
CA SER A 73 31.89 -7.54 22.01
C SER A 73 30.77 -7.48 20.94
N PRO A 74 30.28 -8.62 20.42
CA PRO A 74 29.15 -8.65 19.50
C PRO A 74 27.92 -7.96 20.08
N ASN A 75 27.19 -7.20 19.26
CA ASN A 75 25.95 -6.55 19.67
C ASN A 75 24.74 -7.47 19.40
N PRO A 76 24.02 -7.96 20.44
CA PRO A 76 22.83 -8.78 20.26
C PRO A 76 21.74 -8.07 19.45
N ALA A 77 21.60 -6.75 19.59
CA ALA A 77 20.60 -5.97 18.87
C ALA A 77 20.84 -5.97 17.35
N HIS A 78 22.10 -5.92 16.91
CA HIS A 78 22.42 -6.04 15.48
C HIS A 78 22.00 -7.41 14.92
N SER A 79 22.25 -8.49 15.67
CA SER A 79 21.85 -9.84 15.24
C SER A 79 20.33 -9.99 15.15
N THR A 80 19.59 -9.47 16.13
CA THR A 80 18.12 -9.45 16.13
C THR A 80 17.57 -8.64 14.96
N TRP A 81 18.05 -7.40 14.80
CA TRP A 81 17.65 -6.52 13.70
C TRP A 81 17.91 -7.19 12.34
N ARG A 82 19.10 -7.77 12.15
CA ARG A 82 19.48 -8.44 10.90
C ARG A 82 18.58 -9.64 10.59
N LYS A 83 18.20 -10.42 11.60
CA LYS A 83 17.27 -11.54 11.42
C LYS A 83 15.91 -11.04 10.94
N GLN A 84 15.41 -9.96 11.52
CA GLN A 84 14.13 -9.36 11.14
C GLN A 84 14.17 -8.76 9.72
N ASP A 85 15.26 -8.05 9.38
CA ASP A 85 15.50 -7.55 8.01
C ASP A 85 15.48 -8.68 6.98
N LYS A 86 16.11 -9.85 7.27
CA LYS A 86 16.09 -11.00 6.34
C LYS A 86 14.73 -11.66 6.19
N ILE A 87 13.96 -11.72 7.26
CA ILE A 87 12.58 -12.19 7.20
C ILE A 87 11.76 -11.26 6.31
N LEU A 88 11.83 -9.96 6.56
CA LEU A 88 11.11 -8.96 5.81
C LEU A 88 11.53 -8.92 4.34
N LEU A 89 12.83 -9.04 4.06
CA LEU A 89 13.33 -9.17 2.70
C LEU A 89 12.75 -10.41 2.00
N GLY A 90 12.68 -11.55 2.69
CA GLY A 90 12.02 -12.75 2.17
C GLY A 90 10.55 -12.50 1.84
N TRP A 91 9.83 -11.75 2.69
CA TRP A 91 8.44 -11.38 2.45
C TRP A 91 8.27 -10.45 1.25
N LEU A 92 9.09 -9.40 1.15
CA LEU A 92 9.12 -8.51 0.01
C LEU A 92 9.35 -9.30 -1.28
N LEU A 93 10.37 -10.14 -1.33
CA LEU A 93 10.66 -10.93 -2.54
C LEU A 93 9.52 -11.90 -2.88
N SER A 94 8.88 -12.52 -1.89
CA SER A 94 7.75 -13.43 -2.12
C SER A 94 6.49 -12.75 -2.65
N SER A 95 6.34 -11.44 -2.40
CA SER A 95 5.22 -10.64 -2.89
C SER A 95 5.46 -10.06 -4.28
N LEU A 96 6.56 -10.40 -4.95
CA LEU A 96 6.85 -9.98 -6.32
C LEU A 96 6.52 -11.08 -7.32
N THR A 97 6.16 -10.68 -8.54
CA THR A 97 6.11 -11.61 -9.68
C THR A 97 7.50 -11.91 -10.22
N ASP A 98 7.65 -13.02 -10.96
CA ASP A 98 8.91 -13.42 -11.61
C ASP A 98 9.42 -12.37 -12.61
N SER A 99 8.53 -11.52 -13.12
CA SER A 99 8.88 -10.41 -14.01
C SER A 99 9.53 -9.21 -13.28
N VAL A 100 9.29 -9.08 -11.97
CA VAL A 100 9.76 -7.96 -11.14
C VAL A 100 10.97 -8.38 -10.30
N LEU A 101 11.03 -9.62 -9.82
CA LEU A 101 12.14 -10.18 -9.02
C LEU A 101 13.55 -9.83 -9.55
N PRO A 102 13.85 -9.96 -10.86
CA PRO A 102 15.19 -9.64 -11.39
C PRO A 102 15.61 -8.19 -11.18
N THR A 103 14.66 -7.26 -11.03
CA THR A 103 14.95 -5.83 -10.87
C THR A 103 15.52 -5.48 -9.49
N VAL A 104 15.30 -6.34 -8.50
CA VAL A 104 15.67 -6.09 -7.10
C VAL A 104 16.72 -7.07 -6.55
N VAL A 105 17.15 -8.07 -7.33
CA VAL A 105 18.07 -9.13 -6.89
C VAL A 105 19.43 -8.62 -6.36
N ARG A 106 19.85 -7.43 -6.81
CA ARG A 106 21.12 -6.80 -6.40
C ARG A 106 21.09 -6.18 -4.99
N TYR A 107 19.90 -6.01 -4.42
CA TYR A 107 19.73 -5.38 -3.12
C TYR A 107 19.75 -6.42 -2.01
N SER A 108 20.30 -6.03 -0.87
CA SER A 108 20.58 -6.97 0.23
C SER A 108 19.78 -6.67 1.50
N THR A 109 19.10 -5.53 1.58
CA THR A 109 18.27 -5.12 2.72
C THR A 109 16.83 -4.90 2.26
N SER A 110 15.87 -5.02 3.19
CA SER A 110 14.47 -4.71 2.91
C SER A 110 14.28 -3.25 2.49
N ALA A 111 14.98 -2.32 3.15
CA ALA A 111 14.99 -0.89 2.84
C ALA A 111 15.40 -0.62 1.38
N ASP A 112 16.50 -1.24 0.92
CA ASP A 112 16.99 -1.04 -0.44
C ASP A 112 15.98 -1.55 -1.48
N VAL A 113 15.37 -2.71 -1.24
CA VAL A 113 14.33 -3.27 -2.12
C VAL A 113 13.11 -2.36 -2.15
N TRP A 114 12.60 -1.95 -0.98
CA TRP A 114 11.47 -1.05 -0.86
C TRP A 114 11.69 0.26 -1.63
N ALA A 115 12.83 0.91 -1.40
CA ALA A 115 13.20 2.15 -2.08
C ALA A 115 13.35 1.96 -3.60
N ALA A 116 13.89 0.83 -4.05
CA ALA A 116 14.03 0.53 -5.47
C ALA A 116 12.70 0.29 -6.17
N LEU A 117 11.76 -0.40 -5.51
CA LEU A 117 10.41 -0.61 -6.02
C LEU A 117 9.67 0.73 -6.13
N ASN A 118 9.69 1.54 -5.07
CA ASN A 118 9.10 2.87 -5.08
C ASN A 118 9.67 3.72 -6.22
N ARG A 119 10.99 3.76 -6.40
CA ARG A 119 11.62 4.52 -7.50
C ARG A 119 11.22 3.99 -8.89
N SER A 120 11.07 2.68 -9.05
CA SER A 120 10.84 2.06 -10.36
C SER A 120 9.40 2.12 -10.83
N PHE A 121 8.46 2.15 -9.88
CA PHE A 121 7.03 2.02 -10.15
C PHE A 121 6.22 3.25 -9.73
N ALA A 122 6.63 4.06 -8.76
CA ALA A 122 5.86 5.23 -8.31
C ALA A 122 5.63 6.24 -9.43
N SER A 123 6.67 6.59 -10.19
CA SER A 123 6.51 7.55 -11.31
C SER A 123 5.61 7.00 -12.42
N LYS A 124 5.64 5.69 -12.66
CA LYS A 124 4.81 5.03 -13.67
C LYS A 124 3.36 4.95 -13.20
N SER A 125 3.13 4.66 -11.92
CA SER A 125 1.79 4.67 -11.36
C SER A 125 1.21 6.07 -11.33
N GLU A 126 1.98 7.11 -11.01
CA GLU A 126 1.52 8.50 -11.09
C GLU A 126 1.13 8.89 -12.51
N VAL A 127 1.97 8.56 -13.50
CA VAL A 127 1.64 8.80 -14.92
C VAL A 127 0.40 8.00 -15.33
N HIS A 128 0.24 6.78 -14.85
CA HIS A 128 -0.93 5.95 -15.11
C HIS A 128 -2.19 6.55 -14.49
N LEU A 129 -2.14 7.06 -13.26
CA LEU A 129 -3.24 7.77 -12.62
C LEU A 129 -3.61 9.04 -13.38
N LEU A 130 -2.63 9.83 -13.79
CA LEU A 130 -2.87 11.03 -14.61
C LEU A 130 -3.50 10.66 -15.94
N HIS A 131 -3.07 9.56 -16.56
CA HIS A 131 -3.67 9.06 -17.79
C HIS A 131 -5.14 8.65 -17.56
N MET A 132 -5.43 7.87 -16.51
CA MET A 132 -6.79 7.46 -16.17
C MET A 132 -7.70 8.65 -15.87
N LYS A 133 -7.21 9.61 -15.09
CA LYS A 133 -7.95 10.85 -14.80
C LYS A 133 -8.23 11.64 -16.06
N LYS A 134 -7.25 11.74 -16.97
CA LYS A 134 -7.43 12.41 -18.26
C LYS A 134 -8.40 11.66 -19.16
N GLU A 135 -8.37 10.33 -19.15
CA GLU A 135 -9.33 9.50 -19.90
C GLU A 135 -10.75 9.72 -19.39
N LEU A 136 -10.94 9.74 -18.06
CA LEU A 136 -12.25 10.03 -17.46
C LEU A 136 -12.75 11.43 -17.82
N GLN A 137 -11.90 12.46 -17.74
CA GLN A 137 -12.26 13.83 -18.10
C GLN A 137 -12.62 14.02 -19.57
N ASN A 138 -12.04 13.20 -20.46
CA ASN A 138 -12.28 13.26 -21.90
C ASN A 138 -13.14 12.10 -22.39
N ILE A 139 -13.84 11.42 -21.49
CA ILE A 139 -14.63 10.25 -21.84
C ILE A 139 -15.72 10.67 -22.82
N LYS A 140 -15.90 9.89 -23.89
CA LYS A 140 -16.97 10.10 -24.87
C LYS A 140 -17.78 8.83 -25.04
N LYS A 141 -19.10 8.98 -25.14
CA LYS A 141 -19.98 7.86 -25.48
C LYS A 141 -19.63 7.29 -26.85
N GLY A 142 -19.51 8.16 -27.85
CA GLY A 142 -19.25 7.76 -29.24
C GLY A 142 -20.28 6.74 -29.73
N SER A 143 -19.81 5.66 -30.35
CA SER A 143 -20.63 4.55 -30.84
C SER A 143 -21.01 3.51 -29.77
N ARG A 144 -20.61 3.69 -28.50
CA ARG A 144 -20.93 2.76 -27.41
C ARG A 144 -22.40 2.89 -27.01
N SER A 145 -22.95 1.81 -26.45
CA SER A 145 -24.24 1.87 -25.77
C SER A 145 -24.14 2.75 -24.52
N MET A 146 -25.28 3.31 -24.06
CA MET A 146 -25.31 4.10 -22.83
C MET A 146 -24.84 3.29 -21.60
N GLN A 147 -25.21 2.01 -21.56
CA GLN A 147 -24.83 1.11 -20.46
C GLN A 147 -23.32 0.84 -20.43
N ASP A 148 -22.71 0.56 -21.58
CA ASP A 148 -21.26 0.33 -21.67
C ASP A 148 -20.47 1.60 -21.34
N TYR A 149 -20.99 2.75 -21.78
CA TYR A 149 -20.40 4.06 -21.48
C TYR A 149 -20.38 4.36 -19.97
N ILE A 150 -21.53 4.23 -19.30
CA ILE A 150 -21.63 4.47 -17.86
C ILE A 150 -20.80 3.46 -17.06
N THR A 151 -20.85 2.17 -17.45
CA THR A 151 -20.04 1.12 -16.82
C THR A 151 -18.55 1.45 -16.93
N HIS A 152 -18.10 1.87 -18.12
CA HIS A 152 -16.70 2.25 -18.30
C HIS A 152 -16.32 3.47 -17.45
N ALA A 153 -17.13 4.53 -17.42
CA ALA A 153 -16.87 5.69 -16.56
C ALA A 153 -16.76 5.31 -15.08
N LYS A 154 -17.62 4.40 -14.60
CA LYS A 154 -17.57 3.88 -13.23
C LYS A 154 -16.30 3.08 -12.97
N MET A 155 -15.91 2.17 -13.87
CA MET A 155 -14.68 1.40 -13.71
C MET A 155 -13.43 2.30 -13.61
N LEU A 156 -13.38 3.38 -14.40
CA LEU A 156 -12.31 4.37 -14.33
C LEU A 156 -12.30 5.08 -12.97
N ALA A 157 -13.46 5.52 -12.48
CA ALA A 157 -13.60 6.18 -11.19
C ALA A 157 -13.24 5.25 -10.02
N ASP A 158 -13.72 4.01 -10.04
CA ASP A 158 -13.43 2.99 -9.03
C ASP A 158 -11.92 2.66 -8.98
N SER A 159 -11.28 2.58 -10.14
CA SER A 159 -9.81 2.34 -10.24
C SER A 159 -8.99 3.50 -9.69
N LEU A 160 -9.45 4.75 -9.91
CA LEU A 160 -8.86 5.96 -9.34
C LEU A 160 -9.06 6.02 -7.82
N ALA A 161 -10.26 5.69 -7.33
CA ALA A 161 -10.56 5.63 -5.90
C ALA A 161 -9.74 4.56 -5.15
N ALA A 162 -9.52 3.39 -5.76
CA ALA A 162 -8.66 2.34 -5.21
C ALA A 162 -7.17 2.71 -5.12
N SER A 163 -6.79 3.84 -5.71
CA SER A 163 -5.42 4.31 -5.86
C SER A 163 -5.14 5.62 -5.10
N ASP A 164 -5.97 5.95 -4.09
CA ASP A 164 -5.94 7.21 -3.33
C ASP A 164 -6.12 8.48 -4.19
N CYS A 165 -6.68 8.35 -5.40
CA CYS A 165 -7.00 9.46 -6.28
C CYS A 165 -8.52 9.59 -6.42
N GLU A 166 -9.19 10.03 -5.35
CA GLU A 166 -10.65 10.11 -5.33
C GLU A 166 -11.19 11.07 -6.40
N VAL A 167 -12.20 10.59 -7.14
CA VAL A 167 -13.03 11.41 -8.03
C VAL A 167 -14.36 11.61 -7.32
N THR A 168 -14.73 12.86 -7.07
CA THR A 168 -16.00 13.15 -6.42
C THR A 168 -17.18 12.79 -7.33
N ASP A 169 -18.32 12.43 -6.76
CA ASP A 169 -19.55 12.14 -7.52
C ASP A 169 -19.91 13.27 -8.49
N ARG A 170 -19.65 14.53 -8.10
CA ARG A 170 -19.88 15.71 -8.95
C ARG A 170 -18.94 15.74 -10.16
N GLU A 171 -17.66 15.44 -9.97
CA GLU A 171 -16.69 15.37 -11.07
C GLU A 171 -16.99 14.21 -12.02
N LEU A 172 -17.40 13.06 -11.47
CA LEU A 172 -17.83 11.91 -12.26
C LEU A 172 -19.08 12.24 -13.09
N GLN A 173 -20.11 12.82 -12.47
CA GLN A 173 -21.32 13.26 -13.16
C GLN A 173 -21.01 14.28 -14.26
N HIS A 174 -20.20 15.29 -13.96
CA HIS A 174 -19.81 16.29 -14.94
C HIS A 174 -19.08 15.67 -16.14
N SER A 175 -18.12 14.77 -15.87
CA SER A 175 -17.38 14.06 -16.92
C SER A 175 -18.31 13.22 -17.80
N ILE A 176 -19.23 12.47 -17.18
CA ILE A 176 -20.23 11.66 -17.90
C ILE A 176 -21.14 12.53 -18.77
N LEU A 177 -21.68 13.63 -18.24
CA LEU A 177 -22.58 14.51 -18.97
C LEU A 177 -21.86 15.20 -20.14
N SER A 178 -20.62 15.62 -19.95
CA SER A 178 -19.81 16.27 -20.99
C SER A 178 -19.43 15.36 -22.16
N GLY A 179 -19.43 14.04 -21.95
CA GLY A 179 -19.10 13.03 -22.95
C GLY A 179 -20.27 12.53 -23.80
N LEU A 180 -21.49 12.99 -23.52
CA LEU A 180 -22.68 12.65 -24.30
C LEU A 180 -22.71 13.43 -25.62
N ASP A 181 -23.34 12.83 -26.62
CA ASP A 181 -23.57 13.50 -27.91
C ASP A 181 -24.82 14.39 -27.88
N SER A 182 -24.98 15.24 -28.90
CA SER A 182 -26.03 16.26 -28.93
C SER A 182 -27.46 15.71 -28.92
N SER A 183 -27.66 14.40 -29.13
CA SER A 183 -28.98 13.79 -28.99
C SER A 183 -29.49 13.77 -27.55
N TYR A 184 -28.60 13.99 -26.58
CA TYR A 184 -28.91 14.03 -25.14
C TYR A 184 -28.93 15.45 -24.55
N ASP A 185 -28.74 16.51 -25.35
CA ASP A 185 -28.59 17.89 -24.87
C ASP A 185 -29.77 18.38 -24.01
N SER A 186 -31.00 17.99 -24.37
CA SER A 186 -32.22 18.35 -23.60
C SER A 186 -32.22 17.72 -22.20
N ILE A 187 -31.73 16.49 -22.09
CA ILE A 187 -31.63 15.74 -20.84
C ILE A 187 -30.47 16.30 -20.00
N VAL A 188 -29.32 16.58 -20.63
CA VAL A 188 -28.15 17.19 -19.97
C VAL A 188 -28.50 18.55 -19.39
N THR A 189 -29.22 19.39 -20.14
CA THR A 189 -29.64 20.73 -19.69
C THR A 189 -30.58 20.65 -18.48
N SER A 190 -31.55 19.74 -18.53
CA SER A 190 -32.51 19.54 -17.44
C SER A 190 -31.81 19.06 -16.15
N LEU A 191 -30.91 18.07 -16.27
CA LEU A 191 -30.15 17.53 -15.15
C LEU A 191 -29.17 18.54 -14.54
N THR A 192 -28.43 19.27 -15.39
CA THR A 192 -27.47 20.29 -14.93
C THR A 192 -28.17 21.42 -14.18
N THR A 193 -29.38 21.80 -14.62
CA THR A 193 -30.21 22.81 -13.94
C THR A 193 -30.63 22.34 -12.55
N THR A 194 -31.10 21.10 -12.42
CA THR A 194 -31.49 20.53 -11.11
C THR A 194 -30.31 20.38 -10.15
N MET A 195 -29.11 20.10 -10.65
CA MET A 195 -27.90 19.96 -9.81
C MET A 195 -27.39 21.30 -9.25
N HIS A 196 -27.77 22.43 -9.84
CA HIS A 196 -27.35 23.76 -9.39
C HIS A 196 -28.32 24.37 -8.35
N THR A 197 -29.52 23.81 -8.24
CA THR A 197 -30.60 24.25 -7.34
C THR A 197 -30.69 23.50 -6.01
N THR A 198 -29.75 22.59 -5.73
CA THR A 198 -29.71 21.78 -4.49
C THR A 198 -28.39 21.97 -3.78
#